data_AF-A0A933CDX2-F1
#
_entry.id   AF-A0A933CDX2-F1
#
_cell.length_a   1.000
_cell.length_b   1.000
_cell.length_c   1.000
_cell.angle_alpha   90.00
_cell.angle_beta   90.00
_cell.angle_gamma   90.00
#
_symmetry.space_group_name_H-M   'P 1'
#
loop_
_entity.id
_entity.type
_entity.pdbx_description
1 polymer ?
#
loop_
_entity_poly.entity_id
_entity_poly.type
_entity_poly.pdbx_seq_one_letter_code
_entity_poly.pdbx_strand_id
1 'polypeptide(L)'
;MRFETPAYSGNEFEYDLFGQVDIRDPKYLVELAKATTDKQTGYVPFRQAVDLAKKFQPGDPTNPKKDFLRELRIELVDKLGLETEKDADAVKVFTAVKTPLDAFHGADAFVTFTKNGKEILVTLDASLRKDKITGIDKSKADVLIGEMPMPEEDEDAYLQAIENVVDKIARQIELKERRPAA
;
A
#
# COMPACT_ATOMS: atom_id res chain seq x y z
N MET A 1 -17.04 -31.31 6.62
CA MET A 1 -17.63 -30.04 6.16
C MET A 1 -16.54 -29.35 5.37
N ARG A 2 -16.68 -29.23 4.04
CA ARG A 2 -15.75 -28.41 3.25
C ARG A 2 -16.30 -27.00 3.33
N PHE A 3 -15.60 -26.09 4.00
CA PHE A 3 -15.89 -24.68 3.90
C PHE A 3 -15.46 -24.27 2.49
N GLU A 4 -16.43 -23.97 1.63
CA GLU A 4 -16.17 -23.26 0.39
C GLU A 4 -15.73 -21.86 0.83
N THR A 5 -14.44 -21.54 0.67
CA THR A 5 -13.96 -20.17 0.78
C THR A 5 -14.79 -19.32 -0.19
N PRO A 6 -15.40 -18.21 0.26
CA PRO A 6 -16.14 -17.33 -0.65
C PRO A 6 -15.22 -16.97 -1.81
N ALA A 7 -15.72 -17.05 -3.04
CA ALA A 7 -14.99 -16.59 -4.22
C ALA A 7 -14.83 -15.06 -4.15
N TYR A 8 -13.85 -14.61 -3.38
CA TYR A 8 -13.50 -13.21 -3.22
C TYR A 8 -13.08 -12.64 -4.57
N SER A 9 -13.72 -11.54 -5.00
CA SER A 9 -13.19 -10.78 -6.13
C SER A 9 -11.91 -10.05 -5.73
N GLY A 10 -10.99 -9.84 -6.67
CA GLY A 10 -9.72 -9.12 -6.37
C GLY A 10 -9.96 -7.74 -5.74
N ASN A 11 -10.99 -7.03 -6.22
CA ASN A 11 -11.38 -5.72 -5.68
C ASN A 11 -11.89 -5.78 -4.23
N GLU A 12 -12.60 -6.85 -3.84
CA GLU A 12 -13.04 -7.04 -2.45
C GLU A 12 -11.85 -7.34 -1.55
N PHE A 13 -10.90 -8.15 -2.02
CA PHE A 13 -9.67 -8.45 -1.30
C PHE A 13 -8.82 -7.18 -1.05
N GLU A 14 -8.62 -6.35 -2.08
CA GLU A 14 -7.93 -5.06 -1.96
C GLU A 14 -8.65 -4.11 -1.00
N TYR A 15 -9.99 -4.01 -1.09
CA TYR A 15 -10.78 -3.17 -0.21
C TYR A 15 -10.72 -3.64 1.25
N ASP A 16 -10.73 -4.95 1.49
CA ASP A 16 -10.67 -5.50 2.83
C ASP A 16 -9.33 -5.17 3.48
N LEU A 17 -8.21 -5.39 2.76
CA LEU A 17 -6.87 -5.08 3.25
C LEU A 17 -6.62 -3.57 3.40
N PHE A 18 -6.94 -2.77 2.37
CA PHE A 18 -6.45 -1.40 2.26
C PHE A 18 -7.54 -0.33 2.41
N GLY A 19 -8.81 -0.72 2.31
CA GLY A 19 -9.90 0.24 2.15
C GLY A 19 -9.84 0.93 0.79
N GLN A 20 -10.29 2.18 0.71
CA GLN A 20 -10.24 2.94 -0.54
C GLN A 20 -10.26 4.45 -0.29
N VAL A 21 -9.75 5.20 -1.26
CA VAL A 21 -9.94 6.65 -1.34
C VAL A 21 -11.37 6.97 -1.79
N ASP A 22 -11.97 8.03 -1.23
CA ASP A 22 -13.26 8.53 -1.72
C ASP A 22 -13.07 9.34 -3.00
N ILE A 23 -13.05 8.62 -4.13
CA ILE A 23 -12.91 9.21 -5.46
C ILE A 23 -14.14 10.01 -5.93
N ARG A 24 -15.23 10.00 -5.14
CA ARG A 24 -16.46 10.76 -5.43
C ARG A 24 -16.46 12.13 -4.76
N ASP A 25 -15.51 12.44 -3.89
CA ASP A 25 -15.36 13.77 -3.30
C ASP A 25 -15.18 14.81 -4.43
N PRO A 26 -16.04 15.85 -4.52
CA PRO A 26 -15.88 16.92 -5.49
C PRO A 26 -14.48 17.57 -5.47
N LYS A 27 -13.85 17.68 -4.28
CA LYS A 27 -12.48 18.20 -4.16
C LYS A 27 -11.47 17.25 -4.80
N TYR A 28 -11.67 15.94 -4.65
CA TYR A 28 -10.83 14.94 -5.32
C TYR A 28 -10.93 15.08 -6.84
N LEU A 29 -12.15 15.19 -7.39
CA LEU A 29 -12.37 15.35 -8.82
C LEU A 29 -11.70 16.61 -9.39
N VAL A 30 -11.74 17.72 -8.65
CA VAL A 30 -11.07 18.97 -9.05
C VAL A 30 -9.55 18.79 -9.09
N GLU A 31 -8.97 18.14 -8.08
CA GLU A 31 -7.52 17.93 -8.02
C GLU A 31 -7.05 16.87 -9.03
N LEU A 32 -7.85 15.83 -9.26
CA LEU A 32 -7.63 14.84 -10.31
C LEU A 32 -7.56 15.54 -11.68
N ALA A 33 -8.53 16.39 -12.01
CA ALA A 33 -8.55 17.12 -13.28
C ALA A 33 -7.32 18.03 -13.49
N LYS A 34 -6.72 18.55 -12.41
CA LYS A 34 -5.46 19.32 -12.47
C LYS A 34 -4.23 18.42 -12.65
N ALA A 35 -4.26 17.23 -12.08
CA ALA A 35 -3.16 16.25 -12.13
C ALA A 35 -3.12 15.46 -13.45
N THR A 36 -4.26 15.33 -14.14
CA THR A 36 -4.37 14.63 -15.42
C THR A 36 -3.58 15.34 -16.52
N THR A 37 -2.59 14.64 -17.08
CA THR A 37 -1.75 15.15 -18.18
C THR A 37 -2.31 14.79 -19.55
N ASP A 38 -3.07 13.70 -19.64
CA ASP A 38 -3.76 13.30 -20.87
C ASP A 38 -5.26 13.15 -20.61
N LYS A 39 -6.05 14.06 -21.18
CA LYS A 39 -7.49 14.10 -21.00
C LYS A 39 -8.24 13.00 -21.76
N GLN A 40 -7.62 12.37 -22.76
CA GLN A 40 -8.26 11.29 -23.51
C GLN A 40 -8.20 9.97 -22.73
N THR A 41 -7.05 9.69 -22.14
CA THR A 41 -6.83 8.46 -21.35
C THR A 41 -7.13 8.64 -19.86
N GLY A 42 -7.17 9.88 -19.38
CA GLY A 42 -7.24 10.20 -17.95
C GLY A 42 -5.91 9.99 -17.23
N TYR A 43 -4.81 9.77 -17.94
CA TYR A 43 -3.52 9.42 -17.36
C TYR A 43 -2.99 10.51 -16.42
N VAL A 44 -2.48 10.06 -15.27
CA VAL A 44 -1.81 10.88 -14.26
C VAL A 44 -0.40 10.31 -14.04
N PRO A 45 0.67 11.11 -14.15
CA PRO A 45 2.02 10.62 -13.92
C PRO A 45 2.24 10.23 -12.45
N PHE A 46 3.19 9.31 -12.22
CA PHE A 46 3.37 8.61 -10.94
C PHE A 46 3.43 9.54 -9.73
N ARG A 47 4.26 10.60 -9.80
CA ARG A 47 4.43 11.53 -8.67
C ARG A 47 3.14 12.27 -8.33
N GLN A 48 2.42 12.75 -9.34
CA GLN A 48 1.12 13.41 -9.15
C GLN A 48 0.07 12.43 -8.61
N ALA A 49 0.11 11.16 -9.04
CA ALA A 49 -0.79 10.13 -8.53
C ALA A 49 -0.53 9.84 -7.04
N VAL A 50 0.74 9.75 -6.62
CA VAL A 50 1.13 9.64 -5.21
C VAL A 50 0.66 10.86 -4.41
N ASP A 51 0.93 12.07 -4.90
CA ASP A 51 0.54 13.31 -4.20
C ASP A 51 -0.98 13.41 -4.03
N LEU A 52 -1.75 12.99 -5.04
CA LEU A 52 -3.19 12.92 -4.98
C LEU A 52 -3.67 11.90 -3.95
N ALA A 53 -3.10 10.69 -3.95
CA ALA A 53 -3.44 9.65 -2.97
C ALA A 53 -3.13 10.11 -1.53
N LYS A 54 -1.97 10.75 -1.29
CA LYS A 54 -1.63 11.32 0.02
C LYS A 54 -2.62 12.39 0.49
N LYS A 55 -3.04 13.25 -0.43
CA LYS A 55 -3.94 14.38 -0.13
C LYS A 55 -5.35 13.96 0.27
N PHE A 56 -5.83 12.83 -0.25
CA PHE A 56 -7.20 12.35 -0.08
C PHE A 56 -7.29 11.04 0.69
N GLN A 57 -6.35 10.78 1.62
CA GLN A 57 -6.46 9.61 2.49
C GLN A 57 -7.75 9.65 3.31
N PRO A 58 -8.43 8.49 3.48
CA PRO A 58 -9.68 8.38 4.25
C PRO A 58 -9.48 8.51 5.78
N GLY A 59 -8.23 8.67 6.25
CA GLY A 59 -7.86 8.78 7.65
C GLY A 59 -6.40 9.19 7.83
N ASP A 60 -5.92 9.08 9.06
CA ASP A 60 -4.53 9.40 9.40
C ASP A 60 -3.60 8.27 8.91
N PRO A 61 -2.61 8.53 8.04
CA PRO A 61 -1.69 7.50 7.57
C PRO A 61 -0.68 7.05 8.65
N THR A 62 -0.54 7.73 9.79
CA THR A 62 0.19 7.20 10.95
C THR A 62 -0.69 6.32 11.84
N ASN A 63 -2.01 6.34 11.65
CA ASN A 63 -2.95 5.49 12.39
C ASN A 63 -4.10 5.07 11.47
N PRO A 64 -3.83 4.20 10.48
CA PRO A 64 -4.83 3.81 9.49
C PRO A 64 -5.97 3.02 10.15
N LYS A 65 -7.19 3.23 9.65
CA LYS A 65 -8.40 2.60 10.19
C LYS A 65 -8.51 1.11 9.87
N LYS A 66 -7.83 0.64 8.82
CA LYS A 66 -7.83 -0.74 8.39
C LYS A 66 -6.84 -1.55 9.21
N ASP A 67 -7.29 -2.66 9.76
CA ASP A 67 -6.54 -3.46 10.73
C ASP A 67 -5.22 -3.95 10.14
N PHE A 68 -5.26 -4.54 8.94
CA PHE A 68 -4.06 -4.94 8.20
C PHE A 68 -3.06 -3.79 8.03
N LEU A 69 -3.48 -2.61 7.56
CA LEU A 69 -2.57 -1.46 7.38
C LEU A 69 -2.01 -0.96 8.71
N ARG A 70 -2.78 -1.06 9.80
CA ARG A 70 -2.38 -0.61 11.13
C ARG A 70 -1.32 -1.53 11.71
N GLU A 71 -1.54 -2.84 11.64
CA GLU A 71 -0.60 -3.86 12.10
C GLU A 71 0.65 -3.87 11.23
N LEU A 72 0.52 -3.76 9.91
CA LEU A 72 1.65 -3.59 9.00
C LEU A 72 2.52 -2.39 9.40
N ARG A 73 1.90 -1.27 9.80
CA ARG A 73 2.65 -0.11 10.29
C ARG A 73 3.35 -0.40 11.60
N ILE A 74 2.66 -0.98 12.58
CA ILE A 74 3.22 -1.29 13.91
C ILE A 74 4.45 -2.19 13.75
N GLU A 75 4.29 -3.31 13.05
CA GLU A 75 5.38 -4.27 12.81
C GLU A 75 6.54 -3.64 12.03
N LEU A 76 6.27 -2.74 11.08
CA LEU A 76 7.33 -2.03 10.36
C LEU A 76 8.06 -1.01 11.24
N VAL A 77 7.35 -0.30 12.13
CA VAL A 77 7.94 0.64 13.11
C VAL A 77 8.89 -0.13 14.04
N ASP A 78 8.44 -1.28 14.54
CA ASP A 78 9.23 -2.16 15.40
C ASP A 78 10.45 -2.72 14.65
N LYS A 79 10.25 -3.19 13.40
CA LYS A 79 11.34 -3.70 12.54
C LYS A 79 12.42 -2.65 12.27
N LEU A 80 12.03 -1.39 12.10
CA LEU A 80 12.95 -0.29 11.86
C LEU A 80 13.60 0.25 13.15
N GLY A 81 13.22 -0.28 14.33
CA GLY A 81 13.78 0.11 15.62
C GLY A 81 13.39 1.52 16.05
N LEU A 82 12.18 1.96 15.69
CA LEU A 82 11.69 3.32 15.96
C LEU A 82 10.98 3.35 17.32
N GLU A 83 11.76 3.56 18.39
CA GLU A 83 11.30 3.39 19.78
C GLU A 83 10.45 4.55 20.31
N THR A 84 10.50 5.73 19.70
CA THR A 84 9.72 6.89 20.14
C THR A 84 8.53 7.16 19.22
N GLU A 85 7.46 7.72 19.77
CA GLU A 85 6.27 8.12 18.99
C GLU A 85 6.64 9.05 17.82
N LYS A 86 7.57 9.98 18.07
CA LYS A 86 8.08 10.91 17.06
C LYS A 86 8.84 10.19 15.93
N ASP A 87 9.57 9.14 16.25
CA ASP A 87 10.28 8.33 15.26
C ASP A 87 9.30 7.44 14.50
N ALA A 88 8.30 6.88 15.18
CA ALA A 88 7.23 6.10 14.54
C ALA A 88 6.45 6.90 13.49
N ASP A 89 6.25 8.21 13.70
CA ASP A 89 5.63 9.13 12.73
C ASP A 89 6.41 9.28 11.40
N ALA A 90 7.67 8.83 11.36
CA ALA A 90 8.42 8.71 10.13
C ALA A 90 7.83 7.69 9.16
N VAL A 91 7.09 6.69 9.68
CA VAL A 91 6.41 5.65 8.91
C VAL A 91 4.94 6.00 8.74
N LYS A 92 4.50 6.09 7.48
CA LYS A 92 3.12 6.37 7.09
C LYS A 92 2.66 5.37 6.05
N VAL A 93 1.43 4.91 6.18
CA VAL A 93 0.83 3.91 5.29
C VAL A 93 -0.42 4.49 4.64
N PHE A 94 -0.50 4.36 3.32
CA PHE A 94 -1.50 5.00 2.48
C PHE A 94 -2.22 3.96 1.63
N THR A 95 -3.54 4.11 1.46
CA THR A 95 -4.29 3.39 0.43
C THR A 95 -4.29 4.18 -0.88
N ALA A 96 -4.22 3.46 -2.00
CA ALA A 96 -4.28 3.98 -3.35
C ALA A 96 -5.37 3.30 -4.19
N VAL A 97 -6.12 2.37 -3.60
CA VAL A 97 -7.26 1.70 -4.23
C VAL A 97 -8.22 2.71 -4.84
N LYS A 98 -8.58 2.51 -6.12
CA LYS A 98 -9.40 3.35 -7.01
C LYS A 98 -8.77 4.67 -7.46
N THR A 99 -7.54 4.98 -7.05
CA THR A 99 -6.84 6.19 -7.50
C THR A 99 -6.12 5.95 -8.84
N PRO A 100 -5.65 7.00 -9.53
CA PRO A 100 -4.74 6.84 -10.67
C PRO A 100 -3.47 6.06 -10.36
N LEU A 101 -3.03 6.00 -9.10
CA LEU A 101 -1.85 5.25 -8.69
C LEU A 101 -2.10 3.73 -8.83
N ASP A 102 -3.26 3.26 -8.40
CA ASP A 102 -3.78 1.92 -8.66
C ASP A 102 -3.96 1.73 -10.19
N ALA A 103 -4.83 2.54 -10.82
CA ALA A 103 -5.29 2.30 -12.18
C ALA A 103 -4.17 2.31 -13.26
N PHE A 104 -3.14 3.16 -13.11
CA PHE A 104 -2.10 3.32 -14.13
C PHE A 104 -0.74 2.74 -13.70
N HIS A 105 -0.46 2.70 -12.41
CA HIS A 105 0.86 2.31 -11.89
C HIS A 105 0.84 0.98 -11.15
N GLY A 106 -0.34 0.39 -10.91
CA GLY A 106 -0.49 -0.95 -10.33
C GLY A 106 0.01 -0.99 -8.89
N ALA A 107 -0.35 0.02 -8.10
CA ALA A 107 -0.07 0.09 -6.67
C ALA A 107 -1.36 0.44 -5.92
N ASP A 108 -1.84 -0.53 -5.15
CA ASP A 108 -3.08 -0.46 -4.37
C ASP A 108 -2.87 0.24 -3.03
N ALA A 109 -1.63 0.24 -2.54
CA ALA A 109 -1.21 0.94 -1.33
C ALA A 109 0.27 1.33 -1.44
N PHE A 110 0.74 2.16 -0.51
CA PHE A 110 2.17 2.45 -0.38
C PHE A 110 2.54 2.88 1.03
N VAL A 111 3.79 2.63 1.38
CA VAL A 111 4.42 3.09 2.61
C VAL A 111 5.39 4.20 2.29
N THR A 112 5.42 5.23 3.13
CA THR A 112 6.52 6.20 3.14
C THR A 112 7.29 6.12 4.44
N PHE A 113 8.61 6.12 4.34
CA PHE A 113 9.52 6.23 5.47
C PHE A 113 10.39 7.48 5.30
N THR A 114 10.40 8.36 6.30
CA THR A 114 11.20 9.60 6.25
C THR A 114 12.41 9.52 7.18
N LYS A 115 13.61 9.62 6.62
CA LYS A 115 14.85 9.62 7.40
C LYS A 115 15.79 10.70 6.88
N ASN A 116 16.34 11.51 7.79
CA ASN A 116 17.25 12.62 7.46
C ASN A 116 16.70 13.57 6.37
N GLY A 117 15.38 13.83 6.39
CA GLY A 117 14.70 14.70 5.42
C GLY A 117 14.47 14.07 4.03
N LYS A 118 14.90 12.82 3.79
CA LYS A 118 14.60 12.06 2.57
C LYS A 118 13.38 11.18 2.82
N GLU A 119 12.36 11.31 1.98
CA GLU A 119 11.22 10.41 1.96
C GLU A 119 11.49 9.23 1.01
N ILE A 120 11.27 8.03 1.49
CA ILE A 120 11.40 6.78 0.76
C ILE A 120 10.02 6.21 0.58
N LEU A 121 9.63 5.94 -0.66
CA LEU A 121 8.33 5.39 -1.01
C LEU A 121 8.47 3.95 -1.47
N VAL A 122 7.67 3.06 -0.89
CA VAL A 122 7.55 1.64 -1.24
C VAL A 122 6.10 1.35 -1.62
N THR A 123 5.87 0.94 -2.85
CA THR A 123 4.54 0.60 -3.40
C THR A 123 4.16 -0.84 -3.08
N LEU A 124 2.89 -1.06 -2.79
CA LEU A 124 2.29 -2.34 -2.46
C LEU A 124 1.18 -2.65 -3.46
N ASP A 125 1.06 -3.91 -3.85
CA ASP A 125 -0.01 -4.43 -4.70
C ASP A 125 -0.52 -5.73 -4.10
N ALA A 126 -1.83 -5.90 -3.99
CA ALA A 126 -2.48 -7.10 -3.49
C ALA A 126 -3.04 -7.91 -4.67
N SER A 127 -2.86 -9.22 -4.64
CA SER A 127 -3.36 -10.06 -5.73
C SER A 127 -3.59 -11.49 -5.29
N LEU A 128 -4.77 -12.03 -5.62
CA LEU A 128 -5.10 -13.45 -5.50
C LEU A 128 -4.64 -14.30 -6.70
N ARG A 129 -4.13 -13.65 -7.77
CA ARG A 129 -3.67 -14.31 -8.99
C ARG A 129 -2.34 -15.04 -8.77
N LYS A 130 -2.37 -16.37 -8.77
CA LYS A 130 -1.20 -17.25 -8.52
C LYS A 130 -0.07 -17.07 -9.53
N ASP A 131 -0.36 -16.70 -10.77
CA ASP A 131 0.61 -16.38 -11.83
C ASP A 131 1.40 -15.09 -11.53
N LYS A 132 0.74 -14.08 -10.95
CA LYS A 132 1.41 -12.85 -10.47
C LYS A 132 2.25 -13.16 -9.22
N ILE A 133 1.73 -13.98 -8.31
CA ILE A 133 2.42 -14.39 -7.08
C ILE A 133 3.66 -15.25 -7.37
N THR A 134 3.59 -16.17 -8.33
CA THR A 134 4.72 -17.04 -8.73
C THR A 134 5.74 -16.33 -9.63
N GLY A 135 5.51 -15.06 -9.97
CA GLY A 135 6.44 -14.22 -10.72
C GLY A 135 6.43 -14.45 -12.23
N ILE A 136 5.41 -15.13 -12.77
CA ILE A 136 5.18 -15.26 -14.22
C ILE A 136 4.75 -13.91 -14.78
N ASP A 137 3.86 -13.21 -14.07
CA ASP A 137 3.52 -11.81 -14.35
C ASP A 137 4.25 -10.91 -13.34
N LYS A 138 5.05 -9.96 -13.84
CA LYS A 138 5.84 -9.08 -12.96
C LYS A 138 4.94 -8.00 -12.38
N SER A 139 4.85 -7.94 -11.05
CA SER A 139 4.25 -6.78 -10.38
C SER A 139 5.04 -5.51 -10.69
N LYS A 140 4.31 -4.41 -10.93
CA LYS A 140 4.89 -3.07 -11.06
C LYS A 140 5.24 -2.46 -9.69
N ALA A 141 4.61 -2.96 -8.63
CA ALA A 141 4.85 -2.52 -7.27
C ALA A 141 6.17 -3.09 -6.71
N ASP A 142 6.70 -2.44 -5.67
CA ASP A 142 7.91 -2.87 -4.97
C ASP A 142 7.69 -4.15 -4.15
N VAL A 143 6.47 -4.34 -3.63
CA VAL A 143 6.06 -5.49 -2.83
C VAL A 143 4.71 -6.02 -3.31
N LEU A 144 4.64 -7.32 -3.55
CA LEU A 144 3.41 -8.04 -3.85
C LEU A 144 2.91 -8.77 -2.60
N ILE A 145 1.65 -8.55 -2.26
CA ILE A 145 0.92 -9.15 -1.16
C ILE A 145 -0.03 -10.20 -1.76
N GLY A 146 0.18 -11.45 -1.37
CA GLY A 146 -0.69 -12.56 -1.76
C GLY A 146 -1.90 -12.67 -0.85
N GLU A 147 -2.60 -13.79 -0.94
CA GLU A 147 -3.67 -14.16 0.00
C GLU A 147 -3.17 -14.10 1.45
N MET A 148 -3.94 -13.45 2.31
CA MET A 148 -3.66 -13.31 3.74
C MET A 148 -4.57 -14.27 4.52
N PRO A 149 -4.03 -15.00 5.51
CA PRO A 149 -4.87 -15.78 6.42
C PRO A 149 -5.86 -14.87 7.17
N MET A 150 -7.04 -15.39 7.50
CA MET A 150 -7.97 -14.64 8.37
C MET A 150 -7.48 -14.77 9.83
N PRO A 151 -7.34 -13.66 10.57
CA PRO A 151 -6.87 -13.71 11.96
C PRO A 151 -7.81 -14.52 12.87
N GLU A 152 -9.10 -14.59 12.56
CA GLU A 152 -10.08 -15.40 13.29
C GLU A 152 -9.92 -16.91 13.05
N GLU A 153 -9.26 -17.31 11.96
CA GLU A 153 -9.01 -18.71 11.60
C GLU A 153 -7.65 -19.18 12.09
N ASP A 154 -6.59 -18.38 11.90
CA ASP A 154 -5.21 -18.69 12.27
C ASP A 154 -4.40 -17.40 12.49
N GLU A 155 -4.41 -16.91 13.73
CA GLU A 155 -3.70 -15.70 14.15
C GLU A 155 -2.19 -15.80 13.93
N ASP A 156 -1.57 -16.94 14.23
CA ASP A 156 -0.13 -17.16 14.07
C ASP A 156 0.28 -17.09 12.60
N ALA A 157 -0.48 -17.73 11.71
CA ALA A 157 -0.24 -17.65 10.27
C ALA A 157 -0.43 -16.23 9.73
N TYR A 158 -1.43 -15.50 10.23
CA TYR A 158 -1.68 -14.11 9.85
C TYR A 158 -0.54 -13.17 10.27
N LEU A 159 -0.07 -13.27 11.52
CA LEU A 159 1.07 -12.49 12.01
C LEU A 159 2.35 -12.81 11.22
N GLN A 160 2.60 -14.09 10.95
CA GLN A 160 3.73 -14.49 10.11
C GLN A 160 3.60 -13.94 8.68
N ALA A 161 2.38 -13.87 8.12
CA ALA A 161 2.16 -13.27 6.82
C ALA A 161 2.46 -11.76 6.84
N ILE A 162 2.07 -11.03 7.89
CA ILE A 162 2.44 -9.62 8.09
C ILE A 162 3.96 -9.46 8.16
N GLU A 163 4.64 -10.25 9.00
CA GLU A 163 6.10 -10.19 9.16
C GLU A 163 6.81 -10.37 7.81
N ASN A 164 6.35 -11.33 7.00
CA ASN A 164 6.87 -11.56 5.66
C ASN A 164 6.67 -10.36 4.72
N VAL A 165 5.57 -9.61 4.84
CA VAL A 165 5.34 -8.39 4.08
C VAL A 165 6.25 -7.26 4.59
N VAL A 166 6.37 -7.11 5.90
CA VAL A 166 7.25 -6.12 6.55
C VAL A 166 8.70 -6.31 6.14
N ASP A 167 9.20 -7.56 6.14
CA ASP A 167 10.56 -7.87 5.71
C ASP A 167 10.83 -7.45 4.26
N LYS A 168 9.86 -7.66 3.37
CA LYS A 168 9.95 -7.19 1.98
C LYS A 168 9.98 -5.67 1.91
N ILE A 169 9.16 -4.97 2.70
CA ILE A 169 9.12 -3.50 2.74
C ILE A 169 10.44 -2.95 3.29
N ALA A 170 10.91 -3.44 4.43
CA ALA A 170 12.16 -3.03 5.05
C ALA A 170 13.34 -3.20 4.09
N ARG A 171 13.40 -4.34 3.39
CA ARG A 171 14.40 -4.57 2.34
C ARG A 171 14.32 -3.54 1.22
N GLN A 172 13.12 -3.16 0.77
CA GLN A 172 12.96 -2.12 -0.26
C GLN A 172 13.40 -0.74 0.25
N ILE A 173 13.12 -0.43 1.51
CA ILE A 173 13.61 0.80 2.16
C ILE A 173 15.14 0.83 2.12
N GLU A 174 15.82 -0.23 2.58
CA GLU A 174 17.28 -0.32 2.56
C GLU A 174 17.87 -0.16 1.14
N LEU A 175 17.27 -0.81 0.15
CA LEU A 175 17.70 -0.71 -1.25
C LEU A 175 17.59 0.72 -1.79
N LYS A 176 16.52 1.44 -1.43
CA LYS A 176 16.25 2.81 -1.87
C LYS A 176 17.04 3.85 -1.06
N GLU A 177 17.40 3.55 0.18
CA GLU A 177 18.35 4.34 0.97
C GLU A 177 19.73 4.38 0.29
N ARG A 178 20.21 3.21 -0.14
CA ARG A 178 21.55 3.04 -0.74
C ARG A 178 21.68 3.56 -2.17
N ARG A 179 20.56 3.80 -2.86
CA ARG A 179 20.59 4.41 -4.19
C ARG A 179 20.92 5.91 -4.06
N PRO A 180 21.99 6.40 -4.72
CA PRO A 180 22.24 7.85 -4.80
C PRO A 180 21.02 8.53 -5.46
N ALA A 181 20.69 9.72 -4.99
CA ALA A 181 19.68 10.55 -5.65
C ALA A 181 20.14 10.77 -7.11
N ALA A 182 19.34 10.28 -8.05
CA ALA A 182 19.55 10.49 -9.48
C ALA A 182 19.24 11.95 -9.86
#